data_AF-A0A8K1CHB5-F1
#
_entry.id   AF-A0A8K1CHB5-F1
#
_cell.length_a   1.000
_cell.length_b   1.000
_cell.length_c   1.000
_cell.angle_alpha   90.00
_cell.angle_beta   90.00
_cell.angle_gamma   90.00
#
_symmetry.space_group_name_H-M   'P 1'
#
loop_
_entity.id
_entity.type
_entity.pdbx_description
1 polymer ?
#
loop_
_entity_poly.entity_id
_entity_poly.type
_entity_poly.pdbx_seq_one_letter_code
_entity_poly.pdbx_strand_id
1 'polypeptide(L)'
;MALLVPENAARTSFAGYVRVGSDEYKVRVCGIEYTTDQKRMLFVNAQVVAEPFLATLLCDHEAILKVRLLQSSTLESFVRQLEELLTVLAPPKSVQTSLPNAEYYTQLMEEIDAIGWSRVVYLSDDLRLLELATQDVAQRTHNIRIMLPADYPQSAPTCAVDAPEPFNLSWSVVASSVNKRGLTAKPTLKTILEQFHAFLSEYQAFWNVLDEIDSTCCVLEPQHPTRATGRRRLAVQKHVSIQVQVNPEQSRGVCDVRFYGNESSIAPLRERWSEHLFQWTEELSVPDNLERLLEIELPSPRVTKTDEFALECGICYCYRLEMEVDEPTEGAQDGSGAERHVETSIPDRLCENVKCNRPFHEKCLFEWLKALPTARQSFNTVFGECPYCREAISAKVLTS
;
A
#
# COMPACT_ATOMS: atom_id res chain seq x y z
N MET A 1 17.70 -10.07 -2.38
CA MET A 1 18.10 -11.02 -1.33
C MET A 1 16.89 -11.89 -1.04
N ALA A 2 17.02 -13.19 -1.18
CA ALA A 2 16.00 -14.15 -0.80
C ALA A 2 15.70 -14.05 0.71
N LEU A 3 14.45 -13.76 1.05
CA LEU A 3 13.94 -13.74 2.43
C LEU A 3 13.10 -14.99 2.65
N LEU A 4 13.46 -15.82 3.65
CA LEU A 4 12.65 -16.95 4.08
C LEU A 4 11.84 -16.56 5.32
N VAL A 5 10.52 -16.70 5.24
CA VAL A 5 9.56 -16.37 6.30
C VAL A 5 9.07 -17.63 7.01
N PRO A 6 8.80 -17.59 8.34
CA PRO A 6 8.32 -18.76 9.07
C PRO A 6 6.92 -19.17 8.60
N GLU A 7 6.73 -20.45 8.28
CA GLU A 7 5.41 -21.00 7.88
C GLU A 7 4.56 -21.42 9.08
N ASN A 8 5.15 -21.53 10.27
CA ASN A 8 4.45 -21.95 11.47
C ASN A 8 4.95 -21.24 12.74
N ALA A 9 4.09 -21.20 13.76
CA ALA A 9 4.38 -20.54 15.03
C ALA A 9 5.53 -21.20 15.82
N ALA A 10 5.77 -22.49 15.59
CA ALA A 10 6.91 -23.21 16.17
C ALA A 10 8.25 -22.87 15.48
N ARG A 11 8.21 -22.11 14.38
CA ARG A 11 9.33 -21.73 13.53
C ARG A 11 10.22 -22.92 13.13
N THR A 12 9.60 -24.08 12.90
CA THR A 12 10.30 -25.30 12.47
C THR A 12 10.41 -25.43 10.95
N SER A 13 9.66 -24.59 10.23
CA SER A 13 9.67 -24.49 8.77
C SER A 13 9.66 -23.03 8.35
N PHE A 14 10.47 -22.69 7.36
CA PHE A 14 10.50 -21.38 6.73
C PHE A 14 10.42 -21.53 5.22
N ALA A 15 9.64 -20.70 4.54
CA ALA A 15 9.54 -20.70 3.09
C ALA A 15 9.72 -19.29 2.53
N GLY A 16 10.13 -19.21 1.29
CA GLY A 16 10.33 -17.96 0.58
C GLY A 16 10.85 -18.25 -0.81
N TYR A 17 11.47 -17.25 -1.42
CA TYR A 17 11.88 -17.32 -2.81
C TYR A 17 13.39 -17.14 -2.92
N VAL A 18 14.02 -17.95 -3.76
CA VAL A 18 15.42 -17.76 -4.18
C VAL A 18 15.45 -17.40 -5.65
N ARG A 19 16.34 -16.49 -6.00
CA ARG A 19 16.48 -16.03 -7.38
C ARG A 19 17.51 -16.86 -8.13
N VAL A 20 17.16 -17.26 -9.34
CA VAL A 20 18.07 -17.88 -10.30
C VAL A 20 17.97 -17.10 -11.61
N GLY A 21 18.94 -16.23 -11.88
CA GLY A 21 18.85 -15.28 -13.00
C GLY A 21 17.79 -14.19 -12.74
N SER A 22 16.80 -14.07 -13.63
CA SER A 22 15.64 -13.18 -13.48
C SER A 22 14.45 -13.81 -12.76
N ASP A 23 14.48 -15.13 -12.59
CA ASP A 23 13.31 -15.90 -12.17
C ASP A 23 13.41 -16.22 -10.68
N GLU A 24 12.27 -16.22 -9.99
CA GLU A 24 12.16 -16.54 -8.57
C GLU A 24 11.49 -17.89 -8.37
N TYR A 25 12.12 -18.73 -7.55
CA TYR A 25 11.65 -20.09 -7.28
C TYR A 25 11.40 -20.28 -5.80
N LYS A 26 10.28 -20.94 -5.48
CA LYS A 26 9.93 -21.18 -4.09
C LYS A 26 10.82 -22.26 -3.46
N VAL A 27 11.33 -21.95 -2.28
CA VAL A 27 12.10 -22.84 -1.41
C VAL A 27 11.53 -22.85 -0.01
N ARG A 28 11.74 -23.97 0.67
CA ARG A 28 11.38 -24.19 2.06
C ARG A 28 12.53 -24.87 2.78
N VAL A 29 12.84 -24.41 3.98
CA VAL A 29 13.76 -25.08 4.91
C VAL A 29 12.94 -25.61 6.08
N CYS A 30 12.83 -26.93 6.16
CA CYS A 30 12.11 -27.65 7.22
C CYS A 30 13.08 -28.20 8.26
N GLY A 31 12.59 -28.58 9.44
CA GLY A 31 13.38 -29.31 10.44
C GLY A 31 14.33 -28.41 11.24
N ILE A 32 14.00 -27.12 11.36
CA ILE A 32 14.76 -26.17 12.17
C ILE A 32 14.39 -26.35 13.64
N GLU A 33 15.41 -26.47 14.47
CA GLU A 33 15.29 -26.59 15.93
C GLU A 33 15.88 -25.34 16.59
N TYR A 34 15.55 -25.13 17.87
CA TYR A 34 16.07 -24.02 18.66
C TYR A 34 16.75 -24.55 19.92
N THR A 35 17.77 -23.82 20.39
CA THR A 35 18.32 -24.02 21.73
C THR A 35 17.23 -23.84 22.79
N THR A 36 17.43 -24.43 23.97
CA THR A 36 16.47 -24.39 25.10
C THR A 36 16.10 -22.97 25.57
N ASP A 37 16.90 -21.97 25.22
CA ASP A 37 16.67 -20.55 25.49
C ASP A 37 16.14 -19.75 24.27
N GLN A 38 15.83 -20.42 23.15
CA GLN A 38 15.36 -19.86 21.87
C GLN A 38 16.28 -18.79 21.23
N LYS A 39 17.53 -18.66 21.67
CA LYS A 39 18.44 -17.63 21.16
C LYS A 39 19.17 -18.03 19.88
N ARG A 40 19.26 -19.34 19.56
CA ARG A 40 20.02 -19.83 18.41
C ARG A 40 19.27 -20.92 17.65
N MET A 41 19.29 -20.82 16.33
CA MET A 41 18.78 -21.84 15.41
C MET A 41 19.79 -22.99 15.27
N LEU A 42 19.27 -24.21 15.19
CA LEU A 42 20.01 -25.44 14.94
C LEU A 42 19.47 -26.11 13.67
N PHE A 43 20.38 -26.42 12.75
CA PHE A 43 20.06 -26.99 11.44
C PHE A 43 20.38 -28.49 11.32
N VAL A 44 20.51 -29.19 12.46
CA VAL A 44 20.99 -30.59 12.51
C VAL A 44 20.11 -31.53 11.69
N ASN A 45 18.80 -31.34 11.77
CA ASN A 45 17.80 -32.13 11.04
C ASN A 45 17.17 -31.34 9.88
N ALA A 46 17.76 -30.19 9.52
CA ALA A 46 17.15 -29.31 8.54
C ALA A 46 17.27 -29.86 7.12
N GLN A 47 16.23 -29.64 6.31
CA GLN A 47 16.16 -30.08 4.92
C GLN A 47 15.64 -28.96 4.03
N VAL A 48 16.16 -28.89 2.81
CA VAL A 48 15.66 -27.97 1.77
C VAL A 48 14.66 -28.71 0.91
N VAL A 49 13.48 -28.11 0.74
CA VAL A 49 12.45 -28.53 -0.20
C VAL A 49 12.26 -27.39 -1.19
N ALA A 50 12.15 -27.71 -2.48
CA ALA A 50 12.06 -26.71 -3.53
C ALA A 50 11.02 -27.10 -4.59
N GLU A 51 10.59 -26.13 -5.39
CA GLU A 51 9.76 -26.40 -6.57
C GLU A 51 10.46 -27.30 -7.60
N PRO A 52 9.73 -28.01 -8.48
CA PRO A 52 10.27 -29.10 -9.30
C PRO A 52 11.52 -28.75 -10.11
N PHE A 53 11.58 -27.56 -10.70
CA PHE A 53 12.75 -27.08 -11.43
C PHE A 53 13.99 -27.01 -10.54
N LEU A 54 13.86 -26.32 -9.40
CA LEU A 54 14.95 -26.11 -8.47
C LEU A 54 15.33 -27.40 -7.72
N ALA A 55 14.36 -28.26 -7.41
CA ALA A 55 14.58 -29.59 -6.85
C ALA A 55 15.41 -30.48 -7.80
N THR A 56 15.20 -30.35 -9.12
CA THR A 56 15.97 -31.07 -10.14
C THR A 56 17.39 -30.51 -10.24
N LEU A 57 17.56 -29.19 -10.14
CA LEU A 57 18.89 -28.56 -10.16
C LEU A 57 19.73 -28.90 -8.91
N LEU A 58 19.07 -29.07 -7.77
CA LEU A 58 19.71 -29.32 -6.48
C LEU A 58 19.89 -30.81 -6.15
N CYS A 59 19.31 -31.74 -6.92
CA CYS A 59 19.28 -33.16 -6.58
C CYS A 59 20.70 -33.76 -6.44
N ASP A 60 21.63 -33.37 -7.31
CA ASP A 60 23.02 -33.85 -7.29
C ASP A 60 23.87 -33.17 -6.20
N HIS A 61 23.32 -32.17 -5.50
CA HIS A 61 24.02 -31.35 -4.51
C HIS A 61 23.46 -31.47 -3.09
N GLU A 62 22.61 -32.46 -2.82
CA GLU A 62 21.97 -32.65 -1.50
C GLU A 62 22.99 -32.75 -0.35
N ALA A 63 24.12 -33.43 -0.56
CA ALA A 63 25.18 -33.56 0.43
C ALA A 63 25.84 -32.20 0.74
N ILE A 64 26.02 -31.34 -0.25
CA ILE A 64 26.59 -30.00 -0.10
C ILE A 64 25.60 -29.10 0.65
N LEU A 65 24.31 -29.18 0.33
CA LEU A 65 23.26 -28.44 1.02
C LEU A 65 23.18 -28.81 2.50
N LYS A 66 23.27 -30.10 2.83
CA LYS A 66 23.33 -30.57 4.22
C LYS A 66 24.53 -30.00 4.98
N VAL A 67 25.71 -30.00 4.37
CA VAL A 67 26.92 -29.42 4.98
C VAL A 67 26.77 -27.91 5.18
N ARG A 68 26.26 -27.18 4.18
CA ARG A 68 26.05 -25.72 4.27
C ARG A 68 25.00 -25.35 5.33
N LEU A 69 23.92 -26.12 5.44
CA LEU A 69 22.93 -25.97 6.52
C LEU A 69 23.58 -26.14 7.89
N LEU A 70 24.34 -27.22 8.10
CA LEU A 70 25.02 -27.51 9.36
C LEU A 70 26.04 -26.44 9.76
N GLN A 71 26.71 -25.83 8.78
CA GLN A 71 27.73 -24.80 8.99
C GLN A 71 27.16 -23.39 9.15
N SER A 72 25.91 -23.16 8.77
CA SER A 72 25.27 -21.85 8.82
C SER A 72 24.83 -21.49 10.24
N SER A 73 25.10 -20.26 10.66
CA SER A 73 24.69 -19.75 11.98
C SER A 73 23.29 -19.13 11.98
N THR A 74 22.81 -18.70 10.82
CA THR A 74 21.48 -18.09 10.62
C THR A 74 20.89 -18.56 9.29
N LEU A 75 19.56 -18.49 9.17
CA LEU A 75 18.86 -18.84 7.93
C LEU A 75 19.29 -17.92 6.77
N GLU A 76 19.48 -16.64 7.03
CA GLU A 76 19.99 -15.66 6.06
C GLU A 76 21.37 -16.06 5.52
N SER A 77 22.29 -16.49 6.41
CA SER A 77 23.62 -16.93 5.99
C SER A 77 23.59 -18.18 5.12
N PHE A 78 22.62 -19.08 5.37
CA PHE A 78 22.38 -20.26 4.55
C PHE A 78 21.80 -19.89 3.19
N VAL A 79 20.80 -19.01 3.16
CA VAL A 79 20.13 -18.56 1.93
C VAL A 79 21.11 -17.87 0.99
N ARG A 80 21.99 -17.02 1.51
CA ARG A 80 23.07 -16.40 0.72
C ARG A 80 23.99 -17.45 0.08
N GLN A 81 24.35 -18.49 0.84
CA GLN A 81 25.14 -19.60 0.30
C GLN A 81 24.36 -20.45 -0.71
N LEU A 82 23.04 -20.59 -0.55
CA LEU A 82 22.18 -21.27 -1.50
C LEU A 82 22.10 -20.47 -2.81
N GLU A 83 21.90 -19.15 -2.75
CA GLU A 83 21.95 -18.26 -3.91
C GLU A 83 23.30 -18.33 -4.64
N GLU A 84 24.42 -18.36 -3.89
CA GLU A 84 25.76 -18.56 -4.48
C GLU A 84 25.89 -19.91 -5.20
N LEU A 85 25.37 -21.00 -4.60
CA LEU A 85 25.36 -22.31 -5.25
C LEU A 85 24.53 -22.29 -6.53
N LEU A 86 23.33 -21.72 -6.46
CA LEU A 86 22.41 -21.61 -7.59
C LEU A 86 22.97 -20.74 -8.71
N THR A 87 23.72 -19.68 -8.37
CA THR A 87 24.44 -18.85 -9.35
C THR A 87 25.52 -19.64 -10.09
N VAL A 88 26.13 -20.66 -9.46
CA VAL A 88 27.11 -21.53 -10.12
C VAL A 88 26.43 -22.62 -10.95
N LEU A 89 25.33 -23.20 -10.45
CA LEU A 89 24.61 -24.31 -11.09
C LEU A 89 23.73 -23.86 -12.26
N ALA A 90 23.21 -22.64 -12.16
CA ALA A 90 22.44 -21.96 -13.18
C ALA A 90 22.98 -20.53 -13.28
N PRO A 91 24.17 -20.34 -13.90
CA PRO A 91 24.72 -19.02 -14.15
C PRO A 91 23.65 -18.19 -14.83
N PRO A 92 23.52 -16.88 -14.48
CA PRO A 92 22.55 -16.02 -15.12
C PRO A 92 22.75 -16.22 -16.61
N LYS A 93 21.76 -16.84 -17.27
CA LYS A 93 21.64 -16.67 -18.72
C LYS A 93 21.68 -15.16 -18.84
N SER A 94 22.66 -14.64 -19.56
CA SER A 94 22.65 -13.24 -19.91
C SER A 94 21.24 -12.98 -20.42
N VAL A 95 20.40 -12.32 -19.63
CA VAL A 95 19.23 -11.69 -20.19
C VAL A 95 19.87 -10.55 -20.94
N GLN A 96 20.30 -10.85 -22.16
CA GLN A 96 20.04 -9.93 -23.24
C GLN A 96 18.52 -9.77 -23.20
N THR A 97 18.02 -8.86 -22.37
CA THR A 97 16.86 -8.07 -22.75
C THR A 97 17.34 -7.44 -24.04
N SER A 98 17.06 -8.10 -25.16
CA SER A 98 17.39 -7.56 -26.45
C SER A 98 16.74 -6.19 -26.46
N LEU A 99 17.55 -5.13 -26.43
CA LEU A 99 17.06 -3.77 -26.56
C LEU A 99 16.10 -3.77 -27.77
N PRO A 100 14.96 -3.08 -27.66
CA PRO A 100 14.08 -2.92 -28.79
C PRO A 100 14.85 -2.49 -30.05
N ASN A 101 14.35 -2.87 -31.22
CA ASN A 101 14.99 -2.48 -32.48
C ASN A 101 14.91 -0.95 -32.69
N ALA A 102 15.63 -0.43 -33.69
CA ALA A 102 15.61 1.01 -33.97
C ALA A 102 14.21 1.55 -34.36
N GLU A 103 13.35 0.69 -34.93
CA GLU A 103 11.98 1.05 -35.31
C GLU A 103 11.13 1.38 -34.08
N TYR A 104 11.28 0.63 -32.98
CA TYR A 104 10.61 0.91 -31.71
C TYR A 104 10.87 2.35 -31.23
N TYR A 105 12.14 2.76 -31.18
CA TYR A 105 12.49 4.08 -30.66
C TYR A 105 12.05 5.20 -31.60
N THR A 106 12.17 4.98 -32.92
CA THR A 106 11.71 5.95 -33.92
C THR A 106 10.21 6.18 -33.78
N GLN A 107 9.43 5.09 -33.70
CA GLN A 107 7.99 5.16 -33.48
C GLN A 107 7.65 5.85 -32.16
N LEU A 108 8.31 5.49 -31.06
CA LEU A 108 8.07 6.09 -29.75
C LEU A 108 8.29 7.60 -29.76
N MET A 109 9.38 8.07 -30.38
CA MET A 109 9.67 9.51 -30.47
C MET A 109 8.62 10.25 -31.31
N GLU A 110 8.18 9.67 -32.43
CA GLU A 110 7.08 10.23 -33.24
C GLU A 110 5.77 10.30 -32.44
N GLU A 111 5.48 9.29 -31.62
CA GLU A 111 4.30 9.26 -30.77
C GLU A 111 4.37 10.31 -29.65
N ILE A 112 5.53 10.49 -29.01
CA ILE A 112 5.75 11.53 -28.01
C ILE A 112 5.60 12.93 -28.64
N ASP A 113 6.18 13.15 -29.82
CA ASP A 113 6.00 14.39 -30.58
C ASP A 113 4.51 14.67 -30.86
N ALA A 114 3.75 13.63 -31.23
CA ALA A 114 2.33 13.75 -31.56
C ALA A 114 1.44 14.07 -30.35
N ILE A 115 1.75 13.52 -29.17
CA ILE A 115 1.02 13.84 -27.92
C ILE A 115 1.50 15.14 -27.26
N GLY A 116 2.74 15.55 -27.56
CA GLY A 116 3.42 16.74 -27.06
C GLY A 116 4.29 16.46 -25.84
N TRP A 117 5.57 16.86 -25.93
CA TRP A 117 6.57 16.72 -24.86
C TRP A 117 6.20 17.34 -23.51
N SER A 118 5.36 18.37 -23.50
CA SER A 118 4.90 19.01 -22.26
C SER A 118 4.11 18.09 -21.34
N ARG A 119 3.64 16.94 -21.86
CA ARG A 119 2.93 15.93 -21.07
C ARG A 119 3.86 14.91 -20.42
N VAL A 120 5.13 14.81 -20.84
CA VAL A 120 6.07 13.82 -20.32
C VAL A 120 6.60 14.31 -18.97
N VAL A 121 6.31 13.58 -17.90
CA VAL A 121 6.78 13.84 -16.53
C VAL A 121 8.07 13.07 -16.28
N TYR A 122 8.12 11.81 -16.72
CA TYR A 122 9.25 10.92 -16.52
C TYR A 122 9.43 9.99 -17.72
N LEU A 123 10.68 9.60 -17.97
CA LEU A 123 11.09 8.66 -19.01
C LEU A 123 12.33 7.91 -18.50
N SER A 124 12.31 6.58 -18.51
CA SER A 124 13.45 5.76 -18.11
C SER A 124 14.57 5.76 -19.15
N ASP A 125 15.79 5.41 -18.73
CA ASP A 125 16.98 5.36 -19.61
C ASP A 125 16.83 4.34 -20.75
N ASP A 126 16.09 3.25 -20.54
CA ASP A 126 15.77 2.24 -21.56
C ASP A 126 14.55 2.60 -22.42
N LEU A 127 13.92 3.75 -22.15
CA LEU A 127 12.73 4.28 -22.82
C LEU A 127 11.50 3.36 -22.76
N ARG A 128 11.47 2.41 -21.82
CA ARG A 128 10.35 1.47 -21.65
C ARG A 128 9.37 1.89 -20.58
N LEU A 129 9.72 2.79 -19.68
CA LEU A 129 8.82 3.35 -18.67
C LEU A 129 8.62 4.84 -18.93
N LEU A 130 7.36 5.24 -19.10
CA LEU A 130 6.95 6.62 -19.28
C LEU A 130 5.96 7.00 -18.19
N GLU A 131 6.03 8.24 -17.72
CA GLU A 131 4.95 8.85 -16.95
C GLU A 131 4.43 10.07 -17.71
N LEU A 132 3.14 10.07 -18.01
CA LEU A 132 2.46 11.14 -18.73
C LEU A 132 1.46 11.84 -17.81
N ALA A 133 1.46 13.17 -17.82
CA ALA A 133 0.47 14.00 -17.14
C ALA A 133 -0.62 14.48 -18.10
N THR A 134 -1.84 14.55 -17.57
CA THR A 134 -2.96 15.18 -18.23
C THR A 134 -3.86 15.91 -17.24
N GLN A 135 -4.77 16.74 -17.73
CA GLN A 135 -5.74 17.44 -16.90
C GLN A 135 -7.16 17.00 -17.24
N ASP A 136 -8.00 16.90 -16.22
CA ASP A 136 -9.43 16.68 -16.39
C ASP A 136 -10.21 18.00 -16.56
N VAL A 137 -11.54 17.89 -16.65
CA VAL A 137 -12.41 19.06 -16.86
C VAL A 137 -12.41 20.05 -15.69
N ALA A 138 -12.04 19.59 -14.48
CA ALA A 138 -11.89 20.43 -13.29
C ALA A 138 -10.45 20.97 -13.14
N GLN A 139 -9.59 20.78 -14.15
CA GLN A 139 -8.18 21.20 -14.16
C GLN A 139 -7.32 20.47 -13.11
N ARG A 140 -7.76 19.30 -12.63
CA ARG A 140 -6.92 18.45 -11.78
C ARG A 140 -5.91 17.73 -12.65
N THR A 141 -4.65 17.72 -12.21
CA THR A 141 -3.59 16.94 -12.86
C THR A 141 -3.68 15.48 -12.46
N HIS A 142 -3.63 14.60 -13.45
CA HIS A 142 -3.62 13.14 -13.32
C HIS A 142 -2.46 12.56 -14.10
N ASN A 143 -1.78 11.58 -13.50
CA ASN A 143 -0.62 10.93 -14.11
C ASN A 143 -0.94 9.47 -14.46
N ILE A 144 -0.40 9.01 -15.59
CA ILE A 144 -0.44 7.61 -16.01
C ILE A 144 1.00 7.13 -16.23
N ARG A 145 1.38 6.08 -15.52
CA ARG A 145 2.64 5.35 -15.73
C ARG A 145 2.40 4.24 -16.74
N ILE A 146 3.23 4.19 -17.78
CA ILE A 146 3.08 3.29 -18.93
C ILE A 146 4.38 2.50 -19.06
N MET A 147 4.28 1.19 -18.94
CA MET A 147 5.38 0.26 -19.19
C MET A 147 5.20 -0.39 -20.56
N LEU A 148 6.13 -0.10 -21.46
CA LEU A 148 6.16 -0.58 -22.82
C LEU A 148 6.90 -1.95 -22.90
N PRO A 149 6.27 -2.96 -23.52
CA PRO A 149 6.94 -4.23 -23.80
C PRO A 149 7.98 -4.03 -24.93
N ALA A 150 8.93 -4.96 -25.04
CA ALA A 150 10.02 -4.85 -26.02
C ALA A 150 9.54 -4.96 -27.49
N ASP A 151 8.37 -5.56 -27.70
CA ASP A 151 7.71 -5.75 -29.00
C ASP A 151 6.56 -4.74 -29.23
N TYR A 152 6.47 -3.68 -28.43
CA TYR A 152 5.52 -2.58 -28.64
C TYR A 152 5.56 -2.08 -30.10
N PRO A 153 4.41 -1.80 -30.74
CA PRO A 153 3.03 -1.85 -30.23
C PRO A 153 2.33 -3.21 -30.39
N GLN A 154 3.05 -4.30 -30.70
CA GLN A 154 2.44 -5.62 -30.95
C GLN A 154 1.84 -6.23 -29.68
N SER A 155 2.51 -6.05 -28.54
CA SER A 155 1.94 -6.35 -27.23
C SER A 155 1.43 -5.08 -26.55
N ALA A 156 0.39 -5.23 -25.76
CA ALA A 156 -0.22 -4.14 -25.02
C ALA A 156 0.74 -3.62 -23.92
N PRO A 157 0.85 -2.30 -23.74
CA PRO A 157 1.56 -1.75 -22.60
C PRO A 157 0.77 -1.93 -21.30
N THR A 158 1.48 -2.05 -20.19
CA THR A 158 0.88 -2.06 -18.85
C THR A 158 0.76 -0.63 -18.35
N CYS A 159 -0.40 -0.26 -17.82
CA CYS A 159 -0.67 1.08 -17.31
C CYS A 159 -0.97 1.03 -15.81
N ALA A 160 -0.43 2.01 -15.07
CA ALA A 160 -0.74 2.22 -13.66
C ALA A 160 -1.17 3.68 -13.47
N VAL A 161 -2.23 3.88 -12.68
CA VAL A 161 -2.84 5.18 -12.42
C VAL A 161 -3.18 5.30 -10.94
N ASP A 162 -3.21 6.52 -10.44
CA ASP A 162 -3.74 6.83 -9.12
C ASP A 162 -5.23 7.18 -9.25
N ALA A 163 -6.09 6.16 -9.20
CA ALA A 163 -7.53 6.31 -9.36
C ALA A 163 -8.30 5.28 -8.52
N PRO A 164 -9.61 5.48 -8.29
CA PRO A 164 -10.38 4.61 -7.40
C PRO A 164 -10.51 3.16 -7.88
N GLU A 165 -10.38 2.94 -9.19
CA GLU A 165 -10.42 1.63 -9.81
C GLU A 165 -9.26 1.44 -10.79
N PRO A 166 -8.91 0.18 -11.13
CA PRO A 166 -7.87 -0.11 -12.11
C PRO A 166 -8.25 0.41 -13.51
N PHE A 167 -7.31 1.09 -14.16
CA PHE A 167 -7.46 1.47 -15.57
C PHE A 167 -7.21 0.26 -16.49
N ASN A 168 -8.28 -0.20 -17.15
CA ASN A 168 -8.22 -1.33 -18.07
C ASN A 168 -8.04 -0.85 -19.51
N LEU A 169 -6.82 -0.94 -20.04
CA LEU A 169 -6.50 -0.53 -21.39
C LEU A 169 -7.06 -1.53 -22.42
N SER A 170 -7.87 -1.05 -23.35
CA SER A 170 -8.26 -1.80 -24.54
C SER A 170 -7.22 -1.64 -25.64
N TRP A 171 -6.54 -2.73 -25.98
CA TRP A 171 -5.45 -2.74 -26.96
C TRP A 171 -5.73 -3.73 -28.10
N SER A 172 -6.26 -3.24 -29.22
CA SER A 172 -6.48 -4.07 -30.41
C SER A 172 -5.42 -3.79 -31.47
N VAL A 173 -4.58 -4.79 -31.72
CA VAL A 173 -3.56 -4.77 -32.79
C VAL A 173 -4.12 -5.36 -34.09
N VAL A 174 -5.29 -6.01 -34.02
CA VAL A 174 -5.98 -6.59 -35.17
C VAL A 174 -6.84 -5.52 -35.85
N ALA A 175 -6.75 -5.46 -37.17
CA ALA A 175 -7.57 -4.64 -38.06
C ALA A 175 -9.06 -5.06 -38.00
N SER A 176 -9.76 -4.70 -36.92
CA SER A 176 -11.17 -5.10 -36.72
C SER A 176 -12.18 -3.98 -37.00
N SER A 177 -11.73 -2.77 -37.32
CA SER A 177 -12.62 -1.69 -37.77
C SER A 177 -12.08 -1.02 -39.03
N VAL A 178 -12.79 -1.24 -40.14
CA VAL A 178 -12.53 -0.59 -41.42
C VAL A 178 -13.09 0.83 -41.34
N ASN A 179 -12.22 1.80 -41.15
CA ASN A 179 -12.58 3.20 -41.29
C ASN A 179 -12.96 3.47 -42.76
N LYS A 180 -13.92 4.38 -43.02
CA LYS A 180 -14.38 4.80 -44.38
C LYS A 180 -13.26 5.30 -45.35
N ARG A 181 -11.99 5.33 -44.91
CA ARG A 181 -10.80 5.72 -45.68
C ARG A 181 -9.75 4.61 -45.86
N GLY A 182 -10.03 3.36 -45.45
CA GLY A 182 -9.19 2.20 -45.78
C GLY A 182 -7.82 2.08 -45.11
N LEU A 183 -7.48 2.94 -44.14
CA LEU A 183 -6.28 2.79 -43.29
C LEU A 183 -6.67 2.43 -41.86
N THR A 184 -6.16 1.31 -41.38
CA THR A 184 -6.22 0.88 -39.98
C THR A 184 -4.99 1.44 -39.26
N ALA A 185 -5.19 2.44 -38.40
CA ALA A 185 -4.11 2.97 -37.58
C ALA A 185 -3.80 2.00 -36.43
N LYS A 186 -2.52 1.67 -36.23
CA LYS A 186 -2.07 0.92 -35.07
C LYS A 186 -2.33 1.73 -33.79
N PRO A 187 -2.62 1.10 -32.65
CA PRO A 187 -2.75 1.80 -31.38
C PRO A 187 -1.42 2.45 -30.96
N THR A 188 -1.50 3.62 -30.33
CA THR A 188 -0.36 4.49 -29.97
C THR A 188 -0.52 5.05 -28.55
N LEU A 189 0.47 5.77 -28.01
CA LEU A 189 0.37 6.56 -26.78
C LEU A 189 -0.84 7.50 -26.80
N LYS A 190 -1.19 8.07 -27.96
CA LYS A 190 -2.40 8.89 -28.10
C LYS A 190 -3.66 8.08 -27.81
N THR A 191 -3.74 6.84 -28.27
CA THR A 191 -4.85 5.92 -27.99
C THR A 191 -4.98 5.63 -26.50
N ILE A 192 -3.85 5.50 -25.78
CA ILE A 192 -3.84 5.33 -24.32
C ILE A 192 -4.41 6.59 -23.64
N LEU A 193 -3.93 7.78 -24.02
CA LEU A 193 -4.40 9.04 -23.44
C LEU A 193 -5.89 9.28 -23.70
N GLU A 194 -6.40 8.96 -24.89
CA GLU A 194 -7.83 9.08 -25.22
C GLU A 194 -8.69 8.18 -24.32
N GLN A 195 -8.28 6.92 -24.11
CA GLN A 195 -8.96 6.01 -23.19
C GLN A 195 -8.83 6.46 -21.73
N PHE A 196 -7.65 6.95 -21.33
CA PHE A 196 -7.43 7.47 -19.98
C PHE A 196 -8.31 8.69 -19.70
N HIS A 197 -8.45 9.62 -20.66
CA HIS A 197 -9.37 10.74 -20.53
C HIS A 197 -10.84 10.33 -20.37
N ALA A 198 -11.28 9.31 -21.11
CA ALA A 198 -12.62 8.75 -20.94
C ALA A 198 -12.80 8.18 -19.53
N PHE A 199 -11.84 7.37 -19.07
CA PHE A 199 -11.81 6.83 -17.71
C PHE A 199 -11.84 7.93 -16.63
N LEU A 200 -11.03 8.98 -16.74
CA LEU A 200 -11.05 10.12 -15.80
C LEU A 200 -12.42 10.84 -15.76
N SER A 201 -13.16 10.83 -16.87
CA SER A 201 -14.46 11.51 -16.96
C SER A 201 -15.52 10.82 -16.10
N GLU A 202 -15.35 9.53 -15.79
CA GLU A 202 -16.29 8.73 -14.98
C GLU A 202 -16.23 9.10 -13.49
N TYR A 203 -15.05 9.48 -12.98
CA TYR A 203 -14.82 9.75 -11.55
C TYR A 203 -14.85 11.24 -11.17
N GLN A 204 -15.36 12.11 -12.04
CA GLN A 204 -15.39 13.56 -11.76
C GLN A 204 -16.20 13.90 -10.51
N ALA A 205 -17.36 13.26 -10.32
CA ALA A 205 -18.20 13.49 -9.14
C ALA A 205 -17.49 13.08 -7.85
N PHE A 206 -16.78 11.96 -7.88
CA PHE A 206 -15.99 11.46 -6.75
C PHE A 206 -14.91 12.43 -6.32
N TRP A 207 -14.07 12.87 -7.25
CA TRP A 207 -13.00 13.82 -6.92
C TRP A 207 -13.54 15.19 -6.52
N ASN A 208 -14.69 15.63 -7.06
CA ASN A 208 -15.31 16.89 -6.62
C ASN A 208 -15.70 16.85 -5.13
N VAL A 209 -16.26 15.72 -4.67
CA VAL A 209 -16.61 15.54 -3.25
C VAL A 209 -15.35 15.52 -2.38
N LEU A 210 -14.28 14.86 -2.82
CA LEU A 210 -13.02 14.86 -2.08
C LEU A 210 -12.39 16.26 -2.01
N ASP A 211 -12.35 17.00 -3.13
CA ASP A 211 -11.83 18.37 -3.16
C ASP A 211 -12.67 19.31 -2.26
N GLU A 212 -13.99 19.11 -2.21
CA GLU A 212 -14.89 19.84 -1.31
C GLU A 212 -14.56 19.55 0.16
N ILE A 213 -14.43 18.28 0.55
CA ILE A 213 -14.02 17.88 1.91
C ILE A 213 -12.65 18.48 2.26
N ASP A 214 -11.66 18.33 1.38
CA ASP A 214 -10.28 18.77 1.61
C ASP A 214 -10.16 20.29 1.73
N SER A 215 -11.07 21.05 1.10
CA SER A 215 -11.07 22.52 1.14
C SER A 215 -11.93 23.13 2.24
N THR A 216 -12.84 22.35 2.84
CA THR A 216 -13.81 22.84 3.84
C THR A 216 -13.58 22.29 5.24
N CYS A 217 -12.98 21.09 5.37
CA CYS A 217 -12.81 20.40 6.65
C CYS A 217 -11.33 20.26 7.06
N CYS A 218 -11.07 20.21 8.36
CA CYS A 218 -9.75 19.86 8.90
C CYS A 218 -9.49 18.35 8.76
N VAL A 219 -8.84 17.94 7.68
CA VAL A 219 -8.45 16.54 7.41
C VAL A 219 -7.18 16.15 8.17
N LEU A 220 -7.26 15.08 8.95
CA LEU A 220 -6.17 14.48 9.73
C LEU A 220 -5.47 13.33 9.00
N GLU A 221 -6.23 12.53 8.25
CA GLU A 221 -5.73 11.39 7.47
C GLU A 221 -6.49 11.22 6.15
N PRO A 222 -5.82 10.76 5.07
CA PRO A 222 -4.37 10.60 4.94
C PRO A 222 -3.63 11.95 4.95
N GLN A 223 -2.36 11.98 5.32
CA GLN A 223 -1.54 13.19 5.23
C GLN A 223 -1.32 13.65 3.78
N HIS A 224 -1.11 12.68 2.89
CA HIS A 224 -0.88 12.90 1.47
C HIS A 224 -1.96 12.12 0.69
N PRO A 225 -3.18 12.68 0.56
CA PRO A 225 -4.24 12.01 -0.16
C PRO A 225 -3.87 11.83 -1.63
N THR A 226 -4.05 10.60 -2.11
CA THR A 226 -3.96 10.26 -3.53
C THR A 226 -5.35 10.32 -4.16
N ARG A 227 -5.44 10.35 -5.48
CA ARG A 227 -6.71 10.34 -6.24
C ARG A 227 -7.43 8.98 -6.19
N ALA A 228 -6.74 7.91 -5.81
CA ALA A 228 -7.35 6.63 -5.42
C ALA A 228 -7.95 6.65 -4.00
N THR A 229 -7.50 7.54 -3.12
CA THR A 229 -7.83 7.47 -1.70
C THR A 229 -9.17 8.17 -1.40
N GLY A 230 -10.25 7.38 -1.27
CA GLY A 230 -11.59 7.87 -0.89
C GLY A 230 -11.83 8.10 0.61
N ARG A 231 -10.85 7.75 1.46
CA ARG A 231 -10.94 7.88 2.92
C ARG A 231 -10.53 9.28 3.37
N ARG A 232 -11.27 9.88 4.31
CA ARG A 232 -10.86 11.10 5.02
C ARG A 232 -11.19 11.01 6.50
N ARG A 233 -10.23 11.27 7.38
CA ARG A 233 -10.44 11.42 8.83
C ARG A 233 -10.54 12.89 9.16
N LEU A 234 -11.72 13.38 9.50
CA LEU A 234 -12.04 14.77 9.79
C LEU A 234 -11.96 15.02 11.30
N ALA A 235 -11.33 16.11 11.71
CA ALA A 235 -11.45 16.60 13.07
C ALA A 235 -12.91 17.02 13.35
N VAL A 236 -13.39 16.78 14.58
CA VAL A 236 -14.66 17.32 15.07
C VAL A 236 -14.39 18.29 16.22
N GLN A 237 -13.65 17.83 17.22
CA GLN A 237 -13.17 18.63 18.34
C GLN A 237 -11.89 18.00 18.89
N LYS A 238 -11.29 18.59 19.94
CA LYS A 238 -10.16 17.94 20.61
C LYS A 238 -10.56 16.53 21.06
N HIS A 239 -9.70 15.55 20.79
CA HIS A 239 -9.90 14.14 21.13
C HIS A 239 -11.05 13.43 20.38
N VAL A 240 -11.75 14.08 19.45
CA VAL A 240 -12.82 13.47 18.66
C VAL A 240 -12.63 13.74 17.18
N SER A 241 -12.71 12.67 16.39
CA SER A 241 -12.63 12.75 14.92
C SER A 241 -13.55 11.70 14.30
N ILE A 242 -14.00 11.97 13.09
CA ILE A 242 -14.82 11.04 12.30
C ILE A 242 -14.07 10.67 11.03
N GLN A 243 -14.15 9.43 10.61
CA GLN A 243 -13.60 9.00 9.34
C GLN A 243 -14.73 8.63 8.40
N VAL A 244 -14.71 9.21 7.21
CA VAL A 244 -15.61 8.89 6.12
C VAL A 244 -14.90 8.09 5.04
N GLN A 245 -15.65 7.22 4.37
CA GLN A 245 -15.24 6.56 3.14
C GLN A 245 -16.21 6.95 2.03
N VAL A 246 -15.75 7.77 1.08
CA VAL A 246 -16.55 8.17 -0.09
C VAL A 246 -16.57 7.01 -1.09
N ASN A 247 -17.76 6.66 -1.59
CA ASN A 247 -17.93 5.64 -2.63
C ASN A 247 -17.74 6.29 -4.02
N PRO A 248 -16.83 5.80 -4.88
CA PRO A 248 -16.66 6.30 -6.24
C PRO A 248 -17.94 6.24 -7.09
N GLU A 249 -18.72 5.17 -6.99
CA GLU A 249 -19.94 4.97 -7.77
C GLU A 249 -21.12 5.81 -7.26
N GLN A 250 -21.11 6.14 -5.96
CA GLN A 250 -22.17 6.89 -5.27
C GLN A 250 -21.56 8.01 -4.43
N SER A 251 -20.90 8.96 -5.09
CA SER A 251 -20.05 9.94 -4.40
C SER A 251 -20.79 10.87 -3.44
N ARG A 252 -22.07 11.12 -3.67
CA ARG A 252 -22.96 11.89 -2.77
C ARG A 252 -23.91 11.02 -1.94
N GLY A 253 -23.87 9.71 -2.14
CA GLY A 253 -24.64 8.76 -1.35
C GLY A 253 -24.14 8.68 0.09
N VAL A 254 -24.87 7.93 0.93
CA VAL A 254 -24.49 7.67 2.31
C VAL A 254 -23.09 7.04 2.36
N CYS A 255 -22.21 7.62 3.17
CA CYS A 255 -20.85 7.11 3.37
C CYS A 255 -20.72 6.29 4.65
N ASP A 256 -19.74 5.36 4.68
CA ASP A 256 -19.39 4.66 5.91
C ASP A 256 -18.67 5.62 6.87
N VAL A 257 -19.16 5.72 8.10
CA VAL A 257 -18.61 6.59 9.13
C VAL A 257 -18.03 5.78 10.30
N ARG A 258 -16.79 6.08 10.67
CA ARG A 258 -16.13 5.56 11.89
C ARG A 258 -15.82 6.69 12.85
N PHE A 259 -16.19 6.51 14.12
CA PHE A 259 -15.97 7.52 15.16
C PHE A 259 -14.72 7.16 15.98
N TYR A 260 -13.91 8.16 16.29
CA TYR A 260 -12.71 8.04 17.11
C TYR A 260 -12.78 9.04 18.26
N GLY A 261 -12.60 8.55 19.48
CA GLY A 261 -12.69 9.30 20.72
C GLY A 261 -12.93 8.35 21.89
N ASN A 262 -13.02 8.88 23.11
CA ASN A 262 -13.49 8.10 24.25
C ASN A 262 -14.99 7.77 24.07
N GLU A 263 -15.47 6.68 24.67
CA GLU A 263 -16.84 6.20 24.44
C GLU A 263 -17.87 7.24 24.90
N SER A 264 -17.59 7.97 25.98
CA SER A 264 -18.47 9.03 26.47
C SER A 264 -18.70 10.17 25.48
N SER A 265 -17.74 10.45 24.58
CA SER A 265 -17.86 11.52 23.58
C SER A 265 -18.42 11.01 22.26
N ILE A 266 -18.16 9.75 21.89
CA ILE A 266 -18.58 9.20 20.59
C ILE A 266 -19.92 8.48 20.64
N ALA A 267 -20.37 7.97 21.79
CA ALA A 267 -21.66 7.30 21.90
C ALA A 267 -22.85 8.20 21.48
N PRO A 268 -22.95 9.47 21.92
CA PRO A 268 -24.02 10.35 21.46
C PRO A 268 -23.97 10.63 19.94
N LEU A 269 -22.77 10.73 19.36
CA LEU A 269 -22.61 10.91 17.92
C LEU A 269 -23.07 9.67 17.15
N ARG A 270 -22.78 8.48 17.67
CA ARG A 270 -23.20 7.21 17.08
C ARG A 270 -24.71 7.02 17.14
N GLU A 271 -25.34 7.40 18.25
CA GLU A 271 -26.79 7.42 18.41
C GLU A 271 -27.45 8.35 17.39
N ARG A 272 -27.03 9.62 17.33
CA ARG A 272 -27.55 10.59 16.34
C ARG A 272 -27.35 10.13 14.90
N TRP A 273 -26.18 9.56 14.58
CA TRP A 273 -25.95 8.96 13.26
C TRP A 273 -26.98 7.88 12.95
N SER A 274 -27.19 6.93 13.87
CA SER A 274 -28.12 5.81 13.68
C SER A 274 -29.58 6.26 13.57
N GLU A 275 -29.98 7.27 14.35
CA GLU A 275 -31.34 7.79 14.36
C GLU A 275 -31.63 8.65 13.14
N HIS A 276 -30.67 9.45 12.67
CA HIS A 276 -30.90 10.43 11.63
C HIS A 276 -30.47 9.96 10.23
N LEU A 277 -29.82 8.80 10.10
CA LEU A 277 -29.25 8.32 8.82
C LEU A 277 -30.24 8.35 7.64
N PHE A 278 -31.51 8.02 7.91
CA PHE A 278 -32.58 8.01 6.90
C PHE A 278 -32.87 9.40 6.30
N GLN A 279 -32.39 10.47 6.93
CA GLN A 279 -32.54 11.85 6.48
C GLN A 279 -31.39 12.28 5.57
N TRP A 280 -30.40 11.43 5.28
CA TRP A 280 -29.33 11.74 4.32
C TRP A 280 -29.91 12.14 2.95
N THR A 281 -29.31 13.13 2.31
CA THR A 281 -29.82 13.72 1.07
C THR A 281 -28.64 14.03 0.14
N GLU A 282 -28.71 13.65 -1.13
CA GLU A 282 -27.62 13.84 -2.10
C GLU A 282 -27.52 15.28 -2.63
N GLU A 283 -28.51 16.12 -2.28
CA GLU A 283 -28.58 17.55 -2.58
C GLU A 283 -27.61 18.38 -1.73
N LEU A 284 -27.19 17.85 -0.58
CA LEU A 284 -26.23 18.47 0.32
C LEU A 284 -24.84 17.86 0.12
N SER A 285 -23.81 18.63 0.49
CA SER A 285 -22.45 18.11 0.53
C SER A 285 -22.30 17.02 1.61
N VAL A 286 -21.23 16.22 1.51
CA VAL A 286 -20.90 15.25 2.57
C VAL A 286 -20.68 15.95 3.91
N PRO A 287 -19.87 17.03 4.01
CA PRO A 287 -19.74 17.81 5.24
C PRO A 287 -21.08 18.32 5.79
N ASP A 288 -21.94 18.92 4.96
CA ASP A 288 -23.22 19.46 5.41
C ASP A 288 -24.16 18.37 5.96
N ASN A 289 -24.16 17.19 5.32
CA ASN A 289 -24.90 16.05 5.85
C ASN A 289 -24.34 15.62 7.21
N LEU A 290 -23.01 15.53 7.37
CA LEU A 290 -22.40 15.14 8.64
C LEU A 290 -22.74 16.13 9.76
N GLU A 291 -22.59 17.43 9.50
CA GLU A 291 -22.92 18.49 10.47
C GLU A 291 -24.39 18.45 10.88
N ARG A 292 -25.29 18.34 9.91
CA ARG A 292 -26.74 18.30 10.17
C ARG A 292 -27.17 17.04 10.90
N LEU A 293 -26.72 15.86 10.48
CA LEU A 293 -27.15 14.59 11.04
C LEU A 293 -26.55 14.34 12.42
N LEU A 294 -25.27 14.72 12.60
CA LEU A 294 -24.57 14.57 13.88
C LEU A 294 -24.75 15.77 14.80
N GLU A 295 -25.42 16.84 14.37
CA GLU A 295 -25.59 18.10 15.11
C GLU A 295 -24.25 18.60 15.68
N ILE A 296 -23.26 18.74 14.79
CA ILE A 296 -21.92 19.25 15.07
C ILE A 296 -21.56 20.35 14.09
N GLU A 297 -20.48 21.07 14.38
CA GLU A 297 -19.82 21.99 13.47
C GLU A 297 -18.42 21.44 13.17
N LEU A 298 -18.10 21.21 11.90
CA LEU A 298 -16.80 20.70 11.49
C LEU A 298 -15.80 21.86 11.41
N PRO A 299 -14.64 21.75 12.08
CA PRO A 299 -13.61 22.77 12.01
C PRO A 299 -13.12 22.99 10.57
N SER A 300 -13.08 24.25 10.15
CA SER A 300 -12.57 24.64 8.83
C SER A 300 -11.08 24.99 8.88
N PRO A 301 -10.26 24.52 7.92
CA PRO A 301 -8.83 24.84 7.86
C PRO A 301 -8.57 26.33 7.56
N ARG A 302 -9.61 27.08 7.17
CA ARG A 302 -9.55 28.54 6.97
C ARG A 302 -9.51 29.34 8.28
N VAL A 303 -10.02 28.75 9.37
CA VAL A 303 -10.18 29.42 10.67
C VAL A 303 -9.34 28.76 11.74
N THR A 304 -9.22 27.44 11.70
CA THR A 304 -8.53 26.63 12.71
C THR A 304 -7.33 25.93 12.11
N LYS A 305 -6.20 25.91 12.81
CA LYS A 305 -5.04 25.13 12.38
C LYS A 305 -5.27 23.66 12.68
N THR A 306 -5.07 22.79 11.69
CA THR A 306 -5.21 21.33 11.85
C THR A 306 -4.34 20.79 12.99
N ASP A 307 -3.19 21.40 13.25
CA ASP A 307 -2.26 21.04 14.33
C ASP A 307 -2.89 21.12 15.74
N GLU A 308 -3.97 21.89 15.93
CA GLU A 308 -4.69 21.94 17.21
C GLU A 308 -5.36 20.60 17.58
N PHE A 309 -5.56 19.75 16.59
CA PHE A 309 -6.10 18.40 16.73
C PHE A 309 -5.01 17.32 16.69
N ALA A 310 -3.76 17.70 16.41
CA ALA A 310 -2.61 16.80 16.31
C ALA A 310 -2.04 16.46 17.70
N LEU A 311 -2.75 15.60 18.44
CA LEU A 311 -2.38 15.23 19.79
C LEU A 311 -1.34 14.11 19.80
N GLU A 312 -0.20 14.36 20.44
CA GLU A 312 0.91 13.42 20.54
C GLU A 312 0.57 12.18 21.37
N CYS A 313 1.10 11.05 20.96
CA CYS A 313 1.04 9.80 21.70
C CYS A 313 1.68 9.93 23.09
N GLY A 314 1.02 9.42 24.12
CA GLY A 314 1.53 9.42 25.48
C GLY A 314 2.74 8.51 25.72
N ILE A 315 3.18 7.71 24.73
CA ILE A 315 4.31 6.79 24.88
C ILE A 315 5.50 7.26 24.06
N CYS A 316 5.33 7.44 22.74
CA CYS A 316 6.43 7.85 21.86
C CYS A 316 6.56 9.38 21.72
N TYR A 317 5.58 10.16 22.21
CA TYR A 317 5.53 11.63 22.10
C TYR A 317 5.54 12.15 20.65
N CYS A 318 5.24 11.29 19.68
CA CYS A 318 5.03 11.68 18.30
C CYS A 318 3.53 11.75 18.00
N TYR A 319 3.12 12.71 17.17
CA TYR A 319 1.79 12.68 16.56
C TYR A 319 1.74 11.66 15.42
N ARG A 320 2.76 11.60 14.56
CA ARG A 320 2.85 10.62 13.48
C ARG A 320 3.91 9.59 13.82
N LEU A 321 3.52 8.32 13.77
CA LEU A 321 4.44 7.19 13.87
C LEU A 321 4.59 6.58 12.49
N GLU A 322 5.79 6.66 11.96
CA GLU A 322 6.20 5.93 10.76
C GLU A 322 6.34 4.45 11.12
N MET A 323 5.61 3.61 10.42
CA MET A 323 5.71 2.17 10.51
C MET A 323 6.38 1.67 9.24
N GLU A 324 7.51 1.00 9.42
CA GLU A 324 8.10 0.18 8.37
C GLU A 324 7.11 -0.96 8.11
N VAL A 325 6.46 -0.91 6.96
CA VAL A 325 5.74 -2.05 6.44
C VAL A 325 6.77 -2.86 5.68
N ASP A 326 7.04 -4.08 6.15
CA ASP A 326 7.84 -5.05 5.41
C ASP A 326 7.01 -5.54 4.20
N GLU A 327 6.70 -4.64 3.26
CA GLU A 327 6.29 -5.05 1.92
C GLU A 327 7.54 -5.32 1.08
N PRO A 328 7.63 -6.49 0.44
CA PRO A 328 8.68 -6.77 -0.52
C PRO A 328 8.47 -5.86 -1.73
N THR A 329 9.23 -4.77 -1.82
CA THR A 329 9.33 -4.00 -3.05
C THR A 329 10.18 -4.80 -4.04
N GLU A 330 9.51 -5.62 -4.84
CA GLU A 330 10.07 -6.11 -6.09
C GLU A 330 10.30 -4.91 -7.02
N GLY A 331 11.56 -4.67 -7.40
CA GLY A 331 11.87 -3.98 -8.67
C GLY A 331 12.68 -2.67 -8.65
N ALA A 332 13.16 -2.15 -7.53
CA ALA A 332 14.01 -0.94 -7.55
C ALA A 332 15.52 -1.30 -7.64
N GLN A 333 15.98 -1.69 -8.82
CA GLN A 333 17.39 -1.57 -9.20
C GLN A 333 17.53 -0.46 -10.24
N ASP A 334 17.68 0.77 -9.76
CA ASP A 334 18.68 1.74 -10.20
C ASP A 334 18.36 3.11 -9.64
N GLY A 335 19.30 3.69 -8.88
CA GLY A 335 19.67 5.11 -8.73
C GLY A 335 18.64 6.25 -8.59
N SER A 336 17.36 6.01 -8.79
CA SER A 336 16.25 6.94 -8.62
C SER A 336 15.59 6.61 -7.28
N GLY A 337 15.35 7.64 -6.45
CA GLY A 337 14.91 7.48 -5.08
C GLY A 337 13.70 6.55 -4.97
N ALA A 338 13.92 5.32 -4.49
CA ALA A 338 12.86 4.39 -4.17
C ALA A 338 12.02 5.01 -3.05
N GLU A 339 10.78 5.39 -3.37
CA GLU A 339 9.79 5.81 -2.40
C GLU A 339 9.56 4.62 -1.46
N ARG A 340 10.16 4.69 -0.27
CA ARG A 340 9.85 3.75 0.81
C ARG A 340 8.36 3.88 1.09
N HIS A 341 7.61 2.78 0.96
CA HIS A 341 6.23 2.73 1.43
C HIS A 341 6.23 2.79 2.95
N VAL A 342 6.21 4.01 3.47
CA VAL A 342 6.10 4.30 4.90
C VAL A 342 4.61 4.47 5.20
N GLU A 343 4.04 3.52 5.93
CA GLU A 343 2.69 3.71 6.46
C GLU A 343 2.79 4.57 7.72
N THR A 344 2.04 5.66 7.77
CA THR A 344 2.00 6.52 8.96
C THR A 344 0.74 6.26 9.75
N SER A 345 0.85 6.18 11.07
CA SER A 345 -0.30 6.15 11.97
C SER A 345 -0.30 7.35 12.92
N ILE A 346 -1.51 7.81 13.27
CA ILE A 346 -1.74 8.82 14.31
C ILE A 346 -2.46 8.18 15.50
N PRO A 347 -2.39 8.77 16.71
CA PRO A 347 -3.06 8.22 17.87
C PRO A 347 -4.57 8.07 17.65
N ASP A 348 -5.03 6.84 17.87
CA ASP A 348 -6.41 6.43 17.69
C ASP A 348 -6.99 5.78 18.96
N ARG A 349 -6.15 5.48 19.95
CA ARG A 349 -6.55 4.97 21.26
C ARG A 349 -6.46 6.03 22.34
N LEU A 350 -7.58 6.32 22.98
CA LEU A 350 -7.64 7.23 24.11
C LEU A 350 -7.88 6.45 25.40
N CYS A 351 -7.33 6.95 26.50
CA CYS A 351 -7.75 6.49 27.83
C CYS A 351 -9.21 6.91 28.09
N GLU A 352 -10.07 5.96 28.46
CA GLU A 352 -11.49 6.19 28.76
C GLU A 352 -11.73 7.03 30.03
N ASN A 353 -10.71 7.19 30.89
CA ASN A 353 -10.81 8.13 32.00
C ASN A 353 -10.83 9.56 31.45
N VAL A 354 -11.98 10.21 31.55
CA VAL A 354 -12.24 11.58 31.05
C VAL A 354 -11.30 12.64 31.64
N LYS A 355 -10.71 12.40 32.81
CA LYS A 355 -9.68 13.29 33.39
C LYS A 355 -8.29 13.06 32.80
N CYS A 356 -8.06 11.89 32.22
CA CYS A 356 -6.81 11.50 31.58
C CYS A 356 -6.82 11.83 30.09
N ASN A 357 -7.75 11.24 29.32
CA ASN A 357 -7.91 11.41 27.86
C ASN A 357 -6.60 11.34 27.04
N ARG A 358 -5.55 10.70 27.58
CA ARG A 358 -4.25 10.63 26.91
C ARG A 358 -4.39 9.75 25.66
N PRO A 359 -3.96 10.23 24.48
CA PRO A 359 -4.03 9.45 23.26
C PRO A 359 -2.75 8.62 23.09
N PHE A 360 -2.87 7.50 22.40
CA PHE A 360 -1.81 6.55 22.10
C PHE A 360 -1.99 6.02 20.68
N HIS A 361 -0.88 5.78 19.98
CA HIS A 361 -0.90 4.87 18.83
C HIS A 361 -1.26 3.46 19.31
N GLU A 362 -2.10 2.75 18.55
CA GLU A 362 -2.42 1.35 18.81
C GLU A 362 -1.14 0.50 19.02
N LYS A 363 -0.12 0.67 18.15
CA LYS A 363 1.16 -0.05 18.26
C LYS A 363 1.90 0.23 19.55
N CYS A 364 2.09 1.52 19.89
CA CYS A 364 2.79 1.90 21.11
C CYS A 364 2.07 1.36 22.36
N LEU A 365 0.74 1.46 22.40
CA LEU A 365 -0.05 0.96 23.53
C LEU A 365 0.02 -0.56 23.64
N PHE A 366 -0.08 -1.27 22.52
CA PHE A 366 0.05 -2.73 22.47
C PHE A 366 1.42 -3.19 23.00
N GLU A 367 2.52 -2.61 22.49
CA GLU A 367 3.88 -2.95 22.93
C GLU A 367 4.07 -2.66 24.43
N TRP A 368 3.55 -1.52 24.91
CA TRP A 368 3.58 -1.18 26.33
C TRP A 368 2.83 -2.20 27.19
N LEU A 369 1.57 -2.48 26.85
CA LEU A 369 0.75 -3.42 27.62
C LEU A 369 1.35 -4.83 27.61
N LYS A 370 1.88 -5.29 26.47
CA LYS A 370 2.55 -6.59 26.36
C LYS A 370 3.77 -6.74 27.27
N ALA A 371 4.44 -5.63 27.61
CA ALA A 371 5.58 -5.64 28.54
C ALA A 371 5.17 -5.67 30.02
N LEU A 372 3.89 -5.43 30.36
CA LEU A 372 3.42 -5.45 31.74
C LEU A 372 3.18 -6.88 32.23
N PRO A 373 3.69 -7.26 33.42
CA PRO A 373 3.45 -8.60 33.98
C PRO A 373 1.99 -8.81 34.40
N THR A 374 1.22 -7.73 34.56
CA THR A 374 -0.20 -7.73 34.92
C THR A 374 -1.12 -7.77 33.71
N ALA A 375 -0.58 -7.65 32.49
CA ALA A 375 -1.40 -7.63 31.30
C ALA A 375 -2.08 -8.98 31.05
N ARG A 376 -3.33 -8.90 30.62
CA ARG A 376 -4.14 -10.07 30.26
C ARG A 376 -4.46 -9.99 28.79
N GLN A 377 -4.22 -11.07 28.06
CA GLN A 377 -4.63 -11.17 26.67
C GLN A 377 -5.90 -12.02 26.58
N SER A 378 -6.89 -11.55 25.82
CA SER A 378 -8.06 -12.32 25.42
C SER A 378 -8.31 -12.12 23.94
N PHE A 379 -8.34 -13.21 23.18
CA PHE A 379 -8.43 -13.19 21.72
C PHE A 379 -7.42 -12.19 21.10
N ASN A 380 -7.91 -11.24 20.32
CA ASN A 380 -7.12 -10.20 19.64
C ASN A 380 -7.05 -8.89 20.44
N THR A 381 -7.20 -8.93 21.77
CA THR A 381 -7.13 -7.73 22.63
C THR A 381 -6.25 -7.99 23.86
N VAL A 382 -5.34 -7.06 24.15
CA VAL A 382 -4.54 -7.00 25.38
C VAL A 382 -5.14 -5.95 26.31
N PHE A 383 -5.32 -6.32 27.57
CA PHE A 383 -5.86 -5.48 28.62
C PHE A 383 -4.78 -5.21 29.67
N GLY A 384 -4.76 -3.99 30.20
CA GLY A 384 -3.91 -3.62 31.32
C GLY A 384 -4.28 -2.24 31.85
N GLU A 385 -3.29 -1.53 32.35
CA GLU A 385 -3.47 -0.23 33.02
C GLU A 385 -2.86 0.90 32.18
N CYS A 386 -3.56 2.04 32.12
CA CYS A 386 -3.07 3.24 31.47
C CYS A 386 -1.76 3.71 32.10
N PRO A 387 -0.70 4.05 31.31
CA PRO A 387 0.58 4.51 31.86
C PRO A 387 0.49 5.75 32.74
N TYR A 388 -0.57 6.54 32.61
CA TYR A 388 -0.73 7.84 33.26
C TYR A 388 -1.67 7.80 34.47
N CYS A 389 -2.86 7.24 34.32
CA CYS A 389 -3.87 7.25 35.38
C CYS A 389 -4.12 5.88 36.04
N ARG A 390 -3.50 4.81 35.52
CA ARG A 390 -3.65 3.42 35.97
C ARG A 390 -5.05 2.83 35.86
N GLU A 391 -6.01 3.56 35.29
CA GLU A 391 -7.32 3.00 34.94
C GLU A 391 -7.19 1.96 33.82
N ALA A 392 -8.18 1.07 33.75
CA ALA A 392 -8.20 0.01 32.74
C ALA A 392 -8.15 0.59 31.31
N ILE A 393 -7.33 -0.03 30.47
CA ILE A 393 -7.21 0.28 29.04
C ILE A 393 -6.91 -0.99 28.26
N SER A 394 -7.21 -1.00 26.96
CA SER A 394 -6.90 -2.11 26.07
C SER A 394 -6.36 -1.66 24.72
N ALA A 395 -5.63 -2.57 24.08
CA ALA A 395 -5.12 -2.43 22.71
C ALA A 395 -5.40 -3.70 21.93
N LYS A 396 -5.60 -3.58 20.62
CA LYS A 396 -5.67 -4.72 19.71
C LYS A 396 -4.30 -5.38 19.59
N VAL A 397 -4.30 -6.70 19.53
CA VAL A 397 -3.10 -7.45 19.19
C VAL A 397 -2.73 -7.14 17.76
N LEU A 398 -1.55 -6.57 17.56
CA LEU A 398 -0.96 -6.41 16.23
C LEU A 398 -0.17 -7.68 15.94
N THR A 399 -0.63 -8.47 14.97
CA THR A 399 0.17 -9.57 14.40
C THR A 399 1.26 -8.93 13.56
N SER A 400 2.47 -8.92 14.11
CA SER A 400 3.71 -8.66 13.37
C SER A 400 3.97 -9.75 12.35
#